data_AF-A0A564SW72-F1
#
_entry.id   AF-A0A564SW72-F1
#
_cell.length_a   1.000
_cell.length_b   1.000
_cell.length_c   1.000
_cell.angle_alpha   90.00
_cell.angle_beta   90.00
_cell.angle_gamma   90.00
#
_symmetry.space_group_name_H-M   'P 1'
#
loop_
_entity.id
_entity.type
_entity.pdbx_description
1 polymer ?
#
loop_
_entity_poly.entity_id
_entity_poly.type
_entity_poly.pdbx_seq_one_letter_code
_entity_poly.pdbx_strand_id
1 'polypeptide(L)'
;MIYLHVTDYSNAARTDKYRLKNNSDLSSVSPELTFGAEYDFFAIDAGYDRLARTYKLNFKSTVDMDSGLKYQAAKEGQVDVIDIFTTDGKLHNSGLVTLEDDKGMWSSYQAGMIVRKETLDKYPDLKTALAKLNNILDDAAMSDLNYKVDTEKQEPEKVAHDYLVEKGILKK
;
A
#
# COMPACT_ATOMS: atom_id res chain seq x y z
N MET A 1 5.18 0.10 -2.62
CA MET A 1 5.65 -0.07 -1.23
C MET A 1 4.81 -1.16 -0.58
N ILE A 2 5.37 -2.32 -0.21
CA ILE A 2 4.60 -3.43 0.40
C ILE A 2 4.47 -3.12 1.88
N TYR A 3 3.25 -2.88 2.34
CA TYR A 3 2.92 -2.94 3.75
C TYR A 3 1.88 -4.03 3.90
N LEU A 4 2.12 -4.94 4.82
CA LEU A 4 1.04 -5.83 5.24
C LEU A 4 -0.07 -4.97 5.83
N HIS A 5 -1.29 -5.09 5.30
CA HIS A 5 -2.43 -4.37 5.84
C HIS A 5 -3.62 -5.31 6.00
N VAL A 6 -3.95 -5.54 7.26
CA VAL A 6 -5.20 -6.18 7.63
C VAL A 6 -6.33 -5.21 7.40
N THR A 7 -7.38 -5.60 6.67
CA THR A 7 -8.71 -5.61 7.29
C THR A 7 -9.74 -6.37 6.47
N ASP A 8 -10.64 -6.95 7.25
CA ASP A 8 -11.93 -7.54 6.96
C ASP A 8 -12.96 -6.43 6.72
N TYR A 9 -13.67 -6.46 5.58
CA TYR A 9 -14.88 -5.65 5.42
C TYR A 9 -16.06 -6.38 6.04
N SER A 10 -16.11 -6.31 7.36
CA SER A 10 -17.36 -5.99 8.03
C SER A 10 -17.07 -4.95 9.11
N ASN A 11 -16.90 -3.71 8.66
CA ASN A 11 -17.04 -2.49 9.45
C ASN A 11 -15.77 -2.07 10.23
N ALA A 12 -15.43 -0.78 10.19
CA ALA A 12 -14.46 -0.15 11.12
C ALA A 12 -14.70 -0.57 12.59
N ALA A 13 -15.93 -0.98 12.91
CA ALA A 13 -16.33 -1.59 14.17
C ALA A 13 -15.52 -2.83 14.62
N ARG A 14 -14.88 -3.62 13.75
CA ARG A 14 -14.05 -4.77 14.17
C ARG A 14 -12.61 -4.38 14.51
N THR A 15 -12.00 -3.47 13.75
CA THR A 15 -10.72 -2.86 14.12
C THR A 15 -10.86 -2.12 15.44
N ASP A 16 -12.00 -1.46 15.67
CA ASP A 16 -12.36 -0.85 16.96
C ASP A 16 -12.64 -1.90 18.06
N LYS A 17 -13.31 -3.01 17.72
CA LYS A 17 -13.57 -4.14 18.65
C LYS A 17 -12.27 -4.72 19.21
N TYR A 18 -11.28 -4.93 18.35
CA TYR A 18 -9.99 -5.52 18.71
C TYR A 18 -8.88 -4.48 18.94
N ARG A 19 -9.17 -3.20 18.68
CA ARG A 19 -8.27 -2.05 18.82
C ARG A 19 -6.94 -2.22 18.07
N LEU A 20 -6.99 -2.81 16.87
CA LEU A 20 -5.82 -3.12 16.06
C LEU A 20 -5.26 -1.84 15.43
N LYS A 21 -3.97 -1.58 15.62
CA LYS A 21 -3.26 -0.44 15.02
C LYS A 21 -2.01 -0.86 14.25
N ASN A 22 -1.37 -1.94 14.69
CA ASN A 22 -0.13 -2.42 14.12
C ASN A 22 -0.15 -3.94 13.92
N ASN A 23 0.84 -4.44 13.18
CA ASN A 23 0.97 -5.85 12.86
C ASN A 23 1.18 -6.73 14.12
N SER A 24 1.81 -6.23 15.19
CA SER A 24 1.92 -6.96 16.45
C SER A 24 0.58 -7.18 17.16
N ASP A 25 -0.37 -6.27 17.05
CA ASP A 25 -1.71 -6.39 17.68
C ASP A 25 -2.46 -7.62 17.17
N LEU A 26 -2.20 -8.02 15.91
CA LEU A 26 -2.79 -9.22 15.30
C LEU A 26 -2.42 -10.51 16.00
N SER A 27 -1.28 -10.57 16.67
CA SER A 27 -0.80 -11.82 17.29
C SER A 27 -1.86 -12.47 18.18
N SER A 28 -2.59 -11.64 18.94
CA SER A 28 -3.63 -12.07 19.88
C SER A 28 -4.91 -12.61 19.22
N VAL A 29 -5.22 -12.17 18.00
CA VAL A 29 -6.46 -12.49 17.29
C VAL A 29 -6.25 -13.36 16.06
N SER A 30 -5.03 -13.45 15.54
CA SER A 30 -4.69 -14.20 14.32
C SER A 30 -5.21 -15.65 14.33
N PRO A 31 -5.26 -16.39 15.46
CA PRO A 31 -5.84 -17.74 15.47
C PRO A 31 -7.33 -17.82 15.12
N GLU A 32 -8.05 -16.69 15.11
CA GLU A 32 -9.45 -16.59 14.69
C GLU A 32 -9.59 -16.11 13.22
N LEU A 33 -8.51 -15.62 12.61
CA LEU A 33 -8.50 -14.94 11.32
C LEU A 33 -7.90 -15.79 10.20
N THR A 34 -8.39 -15.61 8.98
CA THR A 34 -7.85 -16.18 7.76
C THR A 34 -7.01 -15.14 7.01
N PHE A 35 -5.81 -15.53 6.58
CA PHE A 35 -4.87 -14.68 5.83
C PHE A 35 -4.86 -15.03 4.33
N GLY A 36 -5.06 -14.04 3.47
CA GLY A 36 -5.04 -14.18 2.02
C GLY A 36 -3.87 -13.43 1.39
N ALA A 37 -3.11 -14.08 0.50
CA ALA A 37 -2.05 -13.40 -0.24
C ALA A 37 -1.83 -14.02 -1.63
N GLU A 38 -1.01 -13.39 -2.46
CA GLU A 38 -0.52 -14.04 -3.68
C GLU A 38 0.34 -15.25 -3.34
N TYR A 39 0.33 -16.24 -4.24
CA TYR A 39 1.19 -17.41 -4.16
C TYR A 39 2.66 -17.04 -3.91
N ASP A 40 3.17 -16.03 -4.63
CA ASP A 40 4.56 -15.58 -4.50
C ASP A 40 4.88 -15.04 -3.11
N PHE A 41 3.91 -14.45 -2.41
CA PHE A 41 4.10 -13.96 -1.05
C PHE A 41 4.33 -15.11 -0.05
N PHE A 42 3.81 -16.30 -0.32
CA PHE A 42 4.12 -17.50 0.45
C PHE A 42 5.45 -18.14 0.04
N ALA A 43 5.89 -17.92 -1.19
CA ALA A 43 7.08 -18.58 -1.75
C ALA A 43 8.41 -17.87 -1.46
N ILE A 44 8.40 -16.57 -1.12
CA ILE A 44 9.62 -15.78 -0.91
C ILE A 44 10.02 -15.69 0.58
N ASP A 45 11.33 -15.70 0.85
CA ASP A 45 11.89 -15.56 2.22
C ASP A 45 11.41 -14.30 2.94
N ALA A 46 11.19 -13.23 2.19
CA ALA A 46 10.73 -11.95 2.73
C ALA A 46 9.21 -11.92 3.01
N GLY A 47 8.47 -12.96 2.63
CA GLY A 47 7.01 -12.98 2.59
C GLY A 47 6.36 -13.49 3.88
N TYR A 48 5.32 -14.32 3.74
CA TYR A 48 4.45 -14.76 4.84
C TYR A 48 5.24 -15.36 6.02
N ASP A 49 6.22 -16.19 5.72
CA ASP A 49 6.99 -16.91 6.72
C ASP A 49 7.76 -15.96 7.66
N ARG A 50 8.38 -14.93 7.09
CA ARG A 50 9.09 -13.89 7.85
C ARG A 50 8.11 -13.01 8.60
N LEU A 51 6.96 -12.69 8.00
CA LEU A 51 5.88 -11.95 8.63
C LEU A 51 5.38 -12.66 9.89
N ALA A 52 4.97 -13.91 9.76
CA ALA A 52 4.43 -14.72 10.85
C ALA A 52 5.44 -14.83 12.00
N ARG A 53 6.72 -15.06 11.70
CA ARG A 53 7.78 -15.10 12.72
C ARG A 53 8.01 -13.75 13.40
N THR A 54 7.99 -12.65 12.65
CA THR A 54 8.31 -11.30 13.17
C THR A 54 7.24 -10.81 14.15
N TYR A 55 5.97 -11.03 13.84
CA TYR A 55 4.85 -10.57 14.67
C TYR A 55 4.20 -11.66 15.51
N LYS A 56 4.74 -12.90 15.49
CA LYS A 56 4.18 -14.07 16.19
C LYS A 56 2.73 -14.35 15.76
N LEU A 57 2.48 -14.29 14.47
CA LEU A 57 1.16 -14.55 13.88
C LEU A 57 0.97 -16.05 13.73
N ASN A 58 -0.23 -16.52 14.06
CA ASN A 58 -0.65 -17.90 13.89
C ASN A 58 -2.07 -17.90 13.35
N PHE A 59 -2.21 -17.63 12.06
CA PHE A 59 -3.52 -17.54 11.41
C PHE A 59 -4.27 -18.87 11.46
N LYS A 60 -5.60 -18.81 11.60
CA LYS A 60 -6.49 -19.98 11.55
C LYS A 60 -6.27 -20.79 10.27
N SER A 61 -6.13 -20.09 9.15
CA SER A 61 -5.81 -20.65 7.85
C SER A 61 -5.19 -19.58 6.95
N THR A 62 -4.50 -20.03 5.91
CA THR A 62 -3.98 -19.18 4.84
C THR A 62 -4.60 -19.60 3.50
N VAL A 63 -4.81 -18.65 2.61
CA VAL A 63 -5.36 -18.88 1.27
C VAL A 63 -4.50 -18.13 0.25
N ASP A 64 -3.97 -18.85 -0.74
CA ASP A 64 -3.33 -18.21 -1.90
C ASP A 64 -4.38 -17.83 -2.94
N MET A 65 -4.21 -16.67 -3.56
CA MET A 65 -5.13 -16.18 -4.60
C MET A 65 -4.47 -15.17 -5.53
N ASP A 66 -5.12 -14.90 -6.66
CA ASP A 66 -4.68 -13.87 -7.60
C ASP A 66 -4.77 -12.47 -6.95
N SER A 67 -3.79 -11.61 -7.24
CA SER A 67 -3.74 -10.22 -6.74
C SER A 67 -4.97 -9.41 -7.15
N GLY A 68 -5.58 -9.78 -8.28
CA GLY A 68 -6.86 -9.29 -8.78
C GLY A 68 -8.01 -9.47 -7.80
N LEU A 69 -8.01 -10.57 -7.04
CA LEU A 69 -9.14 -11.09 -6.28
C LEU A 69 -9.07 -10.79 -4.77
N LYS A 70 -7.89 -10.52 -4.21
CA LYS A 70 -7.69 -10.32 -2.75
C LYS A 70 -8.64 -9.30 -2.13
N TYR A 71 -8.82 -8.15 -2.77
CA TYR A 71 -9.72 -7.10 -2.27
C TYR A 71 -11.18 -7.55 -2.26
N GLN A 72 -11.61 -8.30 -3.28
CA GLN A 72 -12.98 -8.84 -3.34
C GLN A 72 -13.17 -9.95 -2.30
N ALA A 73 -12.20 -10.85 -2.14
CA ALA A 73 -12.21 -11.89 -1.14
C ALA A 73 -12.29 -11.32 0.28
N ALA A 74 -11.53 -10.26 0.57
CA ALA A 74 -11.60 -9.53 1.83
C ALA A 74 -12.97 -8.84 2.03
N LYS A 75 -13.52 -8.26 0.95
CA LYS A 75 -14.84 -7.61 0.97
C LYS A 75 -15.99 -8.60 1.22
N GLU A 76 -15.87 -9.82 0.72
CA GLU A 76 -16.87 -10.88 0.88
C GLU A 76 -16.69 -11.72 2.15
N GLY A 77 -15.66 -11.42 2.96
CA GLY A 77 -15.35 -12.17 4.18
C GLY A 77 -14.80 -13.58 3.93
N GLN A 78 -14.23 -13.83 2.75
CA GLN A 78 -13.53 -15.08 2.46
C GLN A 78 -12.15 -15.13 3.13
N VAL A 79 -11.53 -13.97 3.33
CA VAL A 79 -10.29 -13.77 4.09
C VAL A 79 -10.45 -12.53 4.96
N ASP A 80 -9.80 -12.52 6.14
CA ASP A 80 -9.89 -11.42 7.09
C ASP A 80 -8.69 -10.46 7.01
N VAL A 81 -7.58 -10.96 6.47
CA VAL A 81 -6.31 -10.22 6.37
C VAL A 81 -5.74 -10.45 4.98
N ILE A 82 -5.25 -9.38 4.34
CA ILE A 82 -4.51 -9.49 3.08
C ILE A 82 -3.17 -8.76 3.15
N ASP A 83 -2.21 -9.12 2.30
CA ASP A 83 -1.07 -8.24 2.02
C ASP A 83 -1.46 -7.22 0.93
N ILE A 84 -0.96 -5.98 1.00
CA ILE A 84 -1.19 -4.99 -0.05
C ILE A 84 0.00 -4.05 -0.23
N PHE A 85 -0.10 -3.12 -1.18
CA PHE A 85 0.83 -2.00 -1.32
C PHE A 85 0.15 -0.71 -0.88
N THR A 86 0.77 0.13 -0.02
CA THR A 86 0.13 1.38 0.49
C THR A 86 -0.39 2.29 -0.62
N THR A 87 0.27 2.26 -1.77
CA THR A 87 -0.03 3.08 -2.93
C THR A 87 -0.93 2.37 -3.95
N ASP A 88 -1.42 1.16 -3.68
CA ASP A 88 -2.30 0.44 -4.61
C ASP A 88 -3.59 1.23 -4.84
N GLY A 89 -4.00 1.39 -6.10
CA GLY A 89 -5.23 2.09 -6.45
C GLY A 89 -6.49 1.43 -5.88
N LYS A 90 -6.50 0.10 -5.78
CA LYS A 90 -7.65 -0.63 -5.22
C LYS A 90 -7.89 -0.31 -3.74
N LEU A 91 -6.83 0.09 -3.01
CA LEU A 91 -6.92 0.47 -1.60
C LEU A 91 -7.83 1.69 -1.40
N HIS A 92 -7.77 2.69 -2.27
CA HIS A 92 -8.46 3.98 -2.13
C HIS A 92 -9.96 3.86 -1.81
N ASN A 93 -10.64 2.89 -2.46
CA ASN A 93 -12.09 2.65 -2.30
C ASN A 93 -12.41 1.27 -1.72
N SER A 94 -11.43 0.62 -1.10
CA SER A 94 -11.61 -0.73 -0.55
C SER A 94 -12.38 -0.74 0.77
N GLY A 95 -12.37 0.36 1.52
CA GLY A 95 -12.88 0.41 2.88
C GLY A 95 -12.03 -0.35 3.90
N LEU A 96 -10.83 -0.78 3.49
CA LEU A 96 -9.84 -1.39 4.36
C LEU A 96 -9.08 -0.32 5.14
N VAL A 97 -8.76 -0.64 6.39
CA VAL A 97 -7.80 0.01 7.26
C VAL A 97 -6.41 -0.57 7.04
N THR A 98 -5.40 0.26 7.22
CA THR A 98 -3.99 -0.13 7.18
C THR A 98 -3.43 -0.33 8.59
N LEU A 99 -2.64 -1.37 8.81
CA LEU A 99 -1.88 -1.55 10.06
C LEU A 99 -0.43 -1.10 9.91
N GLU A 100 0.08 -0.43 10.95
CA GLU A 100 1.46 -0.01 10.99
C GLU A 100 2.43 -1.20 11.13
N ASP A 101 3.55 -1.13 10.41
CA ASP A 101 4.71 -1.99 10.67
C ASP A 101 5.48 -1.46 11.89
N ASP A 102 5.09 -1.90 13.09
CA ASP A 102 5.69 -1.48 14.35
C ASP A 102 7.10 -2.04 14.61
N LYS A 103 7.54 -3.03 13.84
CA LYS A 103 8.86 -3.68 14.00
C LYS A 103 9.85 -3.36 12.90
N GLY A 104 9.45 -2.55 11.91
CA GLY A 104 10.26 -2.25 10.74
C GLY A 104 10.69 -3.51 9.99
N MET A 105 9.79 -4.49 9.85
CA MET A 105 10.06 -5.68 9.05
C MET A 105 10.39 -5.29 7.61
N TRP A 106 9.65 -4.34 7.05
CA TRP A 106 9.82 -3.86 5.69
C TRP A 106 10.78 -2.68 5.65
N SER A 107 11.71 -2.72 4.70
CA SER A 107 12.50 -1.53 4.37
C SER A 107 11.56 -0.42 3.88
N SER A 108 11.84 0.82 4.25
CA SER A 108 11.11 1.96 3.68
C SER A 108 11.37 2.07 2.17
N TYR A 109 10.31 2.08 1.36
CA TYR A 109 10.38 2.22 -0.10
C TYR A 109 9.89 3.60 -0.55
N GLN A 110 10.60 4.64 -0.14
CA GLN A 110 10.29 6.00 -0.58
C GLN A 110 10.71 6.21 -2.04
N ALA A 111 9.79 6.74 -2.85
CA ALA A 111 10.10 7.16 -4.20
C ALA A 111 11.00 8.40 -4.16
N GLY A 112 12.09 8.37 -4.93
CA GLY A 112 13.04 9.46 -5.03
C GLY A 112 13.43 9.72 -6.49
N MET A 113 13.70 10.98 -6.81
CA MET A 113 14.21 11.36 -8.13
C MET A 113 15.72 11.13 -8.18
N ILE A 114 16.16 10.34 -9.15
CA ILE A 114 17.59 10.11 -9.43
C ILE A 114 17.91 10.74 -10.78
N VAL A 115 18.85 11.69 -10.78
CA VAL A 115 19.25 12.43 -11.99
C VAL A 115 20.76 12.30 -12.15
N ARG A 116 21.22 12.07 -13.40
CA ARG A 116 22.65 12.05 -13.71
C ARG A 116 23.26 13.42 -13.44
N LYS A 117 24.41 13.44 -12.76
CA LYS A 117 25.12 14.68 -12.40
C LYS A 117 25.40 15.57 -13.61
N GLU A 118 25.90 15.00 -14.71
CA GLU A 118 26.17 15.72 -15.96
C GLU A 118 24.95 16.45 -16.53
N THR A 119 23.73 15.91 -16.31
CA THR A 119 22.48 16.54 -16.76
C THR A 119 22.14 17.75 -15.89
N LEU A 120 22.35 17.66 -14.57
CA LEU A 120 22.17 18.79 -13.65
C LEU A 120 23.21 19.88 -13.91
N ASP A 121 24.46 19.52 -14.21
CA ASP A 121 25.51 20.48 -14.52
C ASP A 121 25.21 21.22 -15.85
N LYS A 122 24.62 20.53 -16.83
CA LYS A 122 24.19 21.12 -18.11
C LYS A 122 22.93 21.99 -18.00
N TYR A 123 21.99 21.60 -17.13
CA TYR A 123 20.71 22.28 -16.94
C TYR A 123 20.50 22.60 -15.44
N PRO A 124 21.15 23.66 -14.91
CA PRO A 124 21.12 23.95 -13.47
C PRO A 124 19.71 24.24 -12.94
N ASP A 125 18.84 24.82 -13.75
CA ASP A 125 17.44 25.11 -13.39
C ASP A 125 16.61 23.83 -13.17
N LEU A 126 17.05 22.69 -13.72
CA LEU A 126 16.39 21.39 -13.52
C LEU A 126 16.33 21.02 -12.05
N LYS A 127 17.37 21.35 -11.27
CA LYS A 127 17.39 21.09 -9.83
C LYS A 127 16.24 21.80 -9.13
N THR A 128 16.05 23.09 -9.43
CA THR A 128 14.98 23.91 -8.85
C THR A 128 13.61 23.44 -9.31
N ALA A 129 13.46 23.04 -10.57
CA ALA A 129 12.21 22.52 -11.10
C ALA A 129 11.80 21.21 -10.43
N LEU A 130 12.72 20.24 -10.35
CA LEU A 130 12.45 18.93 -9.74
C LEU A 130 12.20 19.05 -8.23
N ALA A 131 12.89 19.97 -7.54
CA ALA A 131 12.68 20.18 -6.10
C ALA A 131 11.23 20.56 -5.74
N LYS A 132 10.44 21.10 -6.68
CA LYS A 132 9.01 21.38 -6.49
C LYS A 132 8.17 20.10 -6.34
N LEU A 133 8.67 18.95 -6.81
CA LEU A 133 8.00 17.66 -6.71
C LEU A 133 8.24 16.98 -5.35
N ASN A 134 9.12 17.53 -4.51
CA ASN A 134 9.40 16.96 -3.20
C ASN A 134 8.18 17.09 -2.27
N ASN A 135 7.86 16.01 -1.56
CA ASN A 135 6.82 15.95 -0.52
C ASN A 135 5.40 16.28 -1.00
N ILE A 136 5.14 16.24 -2.31
CA ILE A 136 3.78 16.49 -2.81
C ILE A 136 2.90 15.25 -2.76
N LEU A 137 3.51 14.06 -2.72
CA LEU A 137 2.86 12.75 -2.66
C LEU A 137 3.05 12.13 -1.27
N ASP A 138 1.94 11.76 -0.65
CA ASP A 138 1.88 10.76 0.40
C ASP A 138 1.21 9.47 -0.14
N ASP A 139 1.13 8.44 0.70
CA ASP A 139 0.58 7.14 0.29
C ASP A 139 -0.89 7.24 -0.17
N ALA A 140 -1.71 8.04 0.53
CA ALA A 140 -3.12 8.22 0.21
C ALA A 140 -3.31 8.95 -1.11
N ALA A 141 -2.54 10.01 -1.36
CA ALA A 141 -2.54 10.72 -2.63
C ALA A 141 -2.07 9.80 -3.76
N MET A 142 -1.00 9.02 -3.56
CA MET A 142 -0.52 8.10 -4.60
C MET A 142 -1.53 6.97 -4.88
N SER A 143 -2.21 6.45 -3.85
CA SER A 143 -3.30 5.47 -4.00
C SER A 143 -4.46 6.06 -4.80
N ASP A 144 -4.88 7.30 -4.54
CA ASP A 144 -5.90 7.98 -5.35
C ASP A 144 -5.47 8.15 -6.83
N LEU A 145 -4.23 8.55 -7.07
CA LEU A 145 -3.72 8.69 -8.45
C LEU A 145 -3.66 7.34 -9.17
N ASN A 146 -3.22 6.28 -8.50
CA ASN A 146 -3.23 4.93 -9.06
C ASN A 146 -4.66 4.41 -9.26
N TYR A 147 -5.62 4.77 -8.40
CA TYR A 147 -7.03 4.42 -8.58
C TYR A 147 -7.59 4.98 -9.90
N LYS A 148 -7.33 6.26 -10.18
CA LYS A 148 -7.76 6.93 -11.41
C LYS A 148 -7.22 6.23 -12.67
N VAL A 149 -5.98 5.73 -12.62
CA VAL A 149 -5.37 5.01 -13.74
C VAL A 149 -5.87 3.57 -13.82
N ASP A 150 -5.72 2.80 -12.75
CA ASP A 150 -5.93 1.35 -12.77
C ASP A 150 -7.41 0.97 -12.79
N THR A 151 -8.26 1.76 -12.14
CA THR A 151 -9.70 1.47 -12.01
C THR A 151 -10.55 2.33 -12.94
N GLU A 152 -10.37 3.65 -12.92
CA GLU A 152 -11.15 4.55 -13.79
C GLU A 152 -10.63 4.63 -15.22
N LYS A 153 -9.48 3.98 -15.52
CA LYS A 153 -8.87 3.94 -16.85
C LYS A 153 -8.56 5.32 -17.43
N GLN A 154 -8.26 6.30 -16.58
CA GLN A 154 -7.76 7.60 -17.03
C GLN A 154 -6.32 7.48 -17.54
N GLU A 155 -5.98 8.31 -18.52
CA GLU A 155 -4.61 8.38 -19.06
C GLU A 155 -3.63 8.86 -17.98
N PRO A 156 -2.51 8.14 -17.72
CA PRO A 156 -1.54 8.51 -16.68
C PRO A 156 -0.98 9.92 -16.84
N GLU A 157 -0.74 10.36 -18.07
CA GLU A 157 -0.27 11.72 -18.38
C GLU A 157 -1.26 12.77 -17.88
N LYS A 158 -2.55 12.57 -18.15
CA LYS A 158 -3.61 13.47 -17.73
C LYS A 158 -3.73 13.51 -16.20
N VAL A 159 -3.71 12.35 -15.55
CA VAL A 159 -3.77 12.23 -14.09
C VAL A 159 -2.59 12.97 -13.44
N ALA A 160 -1.38 12.77 -13.95
CA ALA A 160 -0.19 13.47 -13.46
C ALA A 160 -0.27 14.98 -13.69
N HIS A 161 -0.68 15.41 -14.89
CA HIS A 161 -0.84 16.83 -15.22
C HIS A 161 -1.84 17.52 -14.29
N ASP A 162 -3.04 16.95 -14.15
CA ASP A 162 -4.10 17.52 -13.32
C ASP A 162 -3.66 17.61 -11.85
N TYR A 163 -2.95 16.60 -11.35
CA TYR A 163 -2.40 16.63 -10.00
C TYR A 163 -1.35 17.74 -9.81
N LEU A 164 -0.44 17.93 -10.78
CA LEU A 164 0.55 19.00 -10.71
C LEU A 164 -0.09 20.39 -10.83
N VAL A 165 -1.19 20.52 -11.56
CA VAL A 165 -2.01 21.75 -11.60
C VAL A 165 -2.69 21.98 -10.25
N GLU A 166 -3.27 20.95 -9.64
CA GLU A 166 -3.89 21.03 -8.30
C GLU A 166 -2.89 21.48 -7.24
N LYS A 167 -1.66 20.95 -7.29
CA LYS A 167 -0.56 21.35 -6.39
C LYS A 167 0.05 22.72 -6.73
N GLY A 168 -0.45 23.41 -7.77
CA GLY A 168 0.04 24.73 -8.18
C GLY A 168 1.45 24.73 -8.80
N ILE A 169 1.93 23.56 -9.22
CA ILE A 169 3.26 23.40 -9.84
C ILE A 169 3.21 23.72 -11.33
N LEU A 170 2.12 23.31 -11.98
CA LEU A 170 1.81 23.64 -13.37
C LEU A 170 0.63 24.61 -13.46
N LYS A 171 0.53 25.31 -14.60
CA LYS A 171 -0.64 26.13 -14.95
C LYS A 171 -1.62 25.30 -15.76
N LYS A 172 -2.90 25.65 -15.67
CA LYS A 172 -3.97 25.13 -16.52
C LYS A 172 -3.75 25.46 -17.99
#